data_AF-A0A9R1L2I5-F1
#
_entry.id   AF-A0A9R1L2I5-F1
#
_cell.length_a   1.000
_cell.length_b   1.000
_cell.length_c   1.000
_cell.angle_alpha   90.00
_cell.angle_beta   90.00
_cell.angle_gamma   90.00
#
_symmetry.space_group_name_H-M   'P 1'
#
loop_
_entity.id
_entity.type
_entity.pdbx_description
1 polymer ?
#
loop_
_entity_poly.entity_id
_entity_poly.type
_entity_poly.pdbx_seq_one_letter_code
_entity_poly.pdbx_strand_id
1 'polypeptide(L)' 'PFELLVIDEAAQLKECESLIPLQLGIHRAVLIGDECQLPALVKSK' A
#
# COMPACT_ATOMS: atom_id res chain seq x y z
N PRO A 1 8.23 -10.49 15.19
CA PRO A 1 6.94 -10.14 14.53
C PRO A 1 6.83 -8.63 14.36
N PHE A 2 6.40 -8.15 13.19
CA PHE A 2 6.15 -6.72 12.98
C PHE A 2 4.75 -6.38 13.52
N GLU A 3 4.67 -5.38 14.38
CA GLU A 3 3.42 -4.99 15.05
C GLU A 3 2.62 -3.92 14.30
N LEU A 4 3.28 -3.21 13.39
CA LEU A 4 2.74 -2.08 12.64
C LEU A 4 3.43 -2.02 11.28
N LEU A 5 2.62 -1.89 10.23
CA LEU A 5 3.06 -1.54 8.88
C LEU A 5 2.71 -0.07 8.62
N VAL A 6 3.67 0.69 8.09
CA VAL A 6 3.42 2.04 7.60
C VAL A 6 3.82 2.08 6.13
N ILE A 7 2.91 2.53 5.26
CA ILE A 7 3.14 2.71 3.84
C ILE A 7 2.94 4.18 3.52
N ASP A 8 4.00 4.81 3.00
CA ASP A 8 3.94 6.16 2.43
C ASP A 8 3.61 6.07 0.93
N GLU A 9 3.03 7.14 0.37
CA GLU A 9 2.55 7.20 -1.02
C GLU A 9 1.62 6.03 -1.43
N ALA A 10 0.79 5.56 -0.50
CA ALA A 10 -0.08 4.40 -0.69
C ALA A 10 -1.11 4.56 -1.83
N ALA A 11 -1.46 5.80 -2.19
CA ALA A 11 -2.34 6.10 -3.32
C ALA A 11 -1.72 5.73 -4.69
N GLN A 12 -0.38 5.61 -4.75
CA GLN A 12 0.36 5.27 -5.97
C GLN A 12 0.62 3.75 -6.10
N LEU A 13 0.17 2.95 -5.13
CA LEU A 13 0.33 1.49 -5.16
C LEU A 13 -0.86 0.80 -5.81
N LYS A 14 -0.58 -0.32 -6.45
CA LYS A 14 -1.60 -1.34 -6.74
C LYS A 14 -1.94 -2.05 -5.43
N GLU A 15 -3.19 -2.48 -5.28
CA GLU A 15 -3.64 -3.23 -4.09
C GLU A 15 -2.70 -4.41 -3.78
N CYS A 16 -2.29 -5.16 -4.81
CA CYS A 16 -1.38 -6.30 -4.66
C CYS A 16 0.00 -5.94 -4.10
N GLU A 17 0.50 -4.72 -4.33
CA GLU A 17 1.78 -4.25 -3.80
C GLU A 17 1.68 -3.99 -2.29
N SER A 18 0.53 -3.48 -1.82
CA SER A 18 0.24 -3.30 -0.38
C SER A 18 0.08 -4.63 0.38
N LEU A 19 -0.33 -5.70 -0.31
CA LEU A 19 -0.54 -7.02 0.30
C LEU A 19 0.77 -7.75 0.62
N ILE A 20 1.85 -7.49 -0.12
CA ILE A 20 3.16 -8.14 0.09
C ILE A 20 3.63 -8.02 1.56
N PRO A 21 3.71 -6.81 2.16
CA PRO A 21 4.09 -6.67 3.56
C PRO A 21 3.01 -7.15 4.55
N LEU A 22 1.72 -7.11 4.18
CA LEU A 22 0.62 -7.57 5.04
C LEU A 22 0.66 -9.09 5.29
N GLN A 23 1.24 -9.87 4.37
CA GLN A 23 1.43 -11.32 4.54
C GLN A 23 2.40 -11.70 5.67
N LEU A 24 3.12 -10.75 6.27
CA LEU A 24 4.06 -10.99 7.37
C LEU A 24 3.40 -11.15 8.74
N GLY A 25 2.08 -11.37 8.80
CA GLY A 25 1.32 -11.51 10.04
C GLY A 25 1.09 -10.19 10.77
N ILE A 26 1.01 -9.08 10.02
CA ILE A 26 0.83 -7.74 10.57
C ILE A 26 -0.67 -7.44 10.71
N HIS A 27 -1.10 -7.08 11.92
CA HIS A 27 -2.51 -6.80 12.22
C HIS A 27 -2.88 -5.31 12.16
N ARG A 28 -1.89 -4.41 12.18
CA ARG A 28 -2.10 -2.96 12.14
C ARG A 28 -1.33 -2.37 10.97
N ALA A 29 -2.02 -1.61 10.13
CA ALA A 29 -1.41 -0.91 9.02
C ALA A 29 -1.90 0.54 8.98
N VAL A 30 -1.00 1.46 8.67
CA VAL A 30 -1.28 2.87 8.39
C VAL A 30 -0.82 3.14 6.96
N LEU A 31 -1.75 3.57 6.12
CA LEU A 31 -1.52 3.87 4.70
C LEU A 31 -1.70 5.37 4.52
N ILE A 32 -0.66 6.04 4.02
CA ILE A 32 -0.62 7.50 3.84
C ILE A 32 -0.44 7.74 2.35
N GLY A 33 -1.25 8.60 1.75
CA GLY A 33 -1.15 8.96 0.34
C GLY A 33 -2.14 10.06 -0.01
N ASP A 34 -1.97 10.63 -1.19
CA ASP A 34 -2.82 11.69 -1.74
C ASP A 34 -3.61 11.15 -2.94
N GLU A 35 -4.91 11.02 -2.78
CA GLU A 35 -5.84 10.53 -3.79
C GLU A 35 -6.07 11.51 -4.95
N CYS A 36 -5.64 12.76 -4.82
CA CYS A 36 -5.75 13.78 -5.87
C CYS A 36 -4.57 13.73 -6.87
N GLN A 37 -3.58 12.85 -6.66
CA GLN A 37 -2.46 12.63 -7.58
C GLN A 37 -2.81 11.63 -8.70
N LEU A 38 -1.83 11.35 -9.57
CA LEU A 38 -2.00 10.36 -10.62
C LEU A 38 -2.17 8.95 -10.01
N PRO A 39 -3.07 8.12 -10.56
CA PRO A 39 -3.28 6.77 -10.05
C PRO A 39 -2.07 5.87 -10.34
N ALA A 40 -1.99 4.75 -9.62
CA ALA A 40 -0.98 3.72 -9.83
C ALA A 40 -0.87 3.29 -11.31
N LEU A 41 0.36 3.25 -11.83
CA LEU A 41 0.62 2.87 -13.22
C LEU A 41 0.29 1.39 -13.47
N VAL A 42 -0.62 1.13 -14.41
CA VAL A 42 -0.95 -0.20 -14.93
C VAL A 42 -0.60 -0.30 -16.42
N LYS A 43 -0.14 -1.47 -16.86
CA LYS A 43 0.17 -1.69 -18.29
C LYS A 43 -1.09 -1.89 -19.14
N SER A 44 -2.13 -2.46 -18.56
CA SER A 44 -3.42 -2.69 -19.22
C SER A 44 -4.44 -1.70 -18.70
N LYS A 45 -5.36 -1.29 -19.57
CA LYS A 45 -6.67 -0.79 -19.14
C LYS A 45 -7.51 -1.93 -18.56
#